data_AF-A0A1G7VQ08-F1
#
_entry.id   AF-A0A1G7VQ08-F1
#
_cell.length_a   1.000
_cell.length_b   1.000
_cell.length_c   1.000
_cell.angle_alpha   90.00
_cell.angle_beta   90.00
_cell.angle_gamma   90.00
#
_symmetry.space_group_name_H-M   'P 1'
#
loop_
_entity.id
_entity.type
_entity.pdbx_description
1 polymer ?
#
loop_
_entity_poly.entity_id
_entity_poly.type
_entity_poly.pdbx_seq_one_letter_code
_entity_poly.pdbx_strand_id
1 'polypeptide(L)'
;MKLPRLWPFSLAKLTVLLVVIVVAVAEITTFSVVFHDGRESHLRQTGQHIAGQIRLLQTILPGLDERARRKLEQTDPGGPWLQLRPDGRDVPERTPNFGFAGRLGIELGRSLGEPVVLRNEGQGRRSSLWIGFDVTGERWWLVLPPPRFEPRGMPLEQWFWLGGALLALIVVAGVFVRGIVRPLRRLGEAVVATGDGRARPVLPEGPMEVRQLAEQHNRMVSQLAQADAERREMLAGLTHDLRAPLARLRVRLALLENDAERAGLERDGEDMERIVGQCLSFLRSEADEASPVAPLCLADAVSDEVARQRELGRPVDMTVVPAAVACHVAVAHGDLQRVLDNLIGNALQYGAPPVEIAVSAPEPASVLLTVRDHGPGIPPAQRARVFEAFVQGEPARATRGSCGLGLAIVRRIVVRCGGSVRLSEADGGGLAVEMSLPCVAMPASPGVVADSA
;
A
#
# COMPACT_ATOMS: atom_id res chain seq x y z
N MET A 1 14.61 18.17 -3.78
CA MET A 1 15.70 17.49 -4.53
C MET A 1 15.11 16.36 -5.36
N LYS A 2 15.11 16.49 -6.70
CA LYS A 2 14.66 15.44 -7.62
C LYS A 2 15.75 14.36 -7.64
N LEU A 3 15.44 13.12 -7.22
CA LEU A 3 16.36 12.00 -7.39
C LEU A 3 16.62 11.79 -8.89
N PRO A 4 17.87 11.59 -9.32
CA PRO A 4 18.20 11.38 -10.73
C PRO A 4 17.48 10.14 -11.28
N ARG A 5 17.21 10.15 -12.60
CA ARG A 5 16.64 9.04 -13.39
C ARG A 5 17.50 7.77 -13.24
N LEU A 6 17.27 6.97 -12.21
CA LEU A 6 18.09 5.79 -11.88
C LEU A 6 17.62 4.47 -12.55
N TRP A 7 16.49 4.47 -13.27
CA TRP A 7 15.95 3.26 -13.92
C TRP A 7 15.71 3.39 -15.43
N PRO A 8 16.77 3.46 -16.26
CA PRO A 8 16.63 3.23 -17.70
C PRO A 8 16.53 1.73 -18.07
N PHE A 9 16.48 0.83 -17.08
CA PHE A 9 16.56 -0.62 -17.30
C PHE A 9 15.18 -1.30 -17.22
N SER A 10 15.02 -2.34 -18.01
CA SER A 10 13.91 -3.30 -17.95
C SER A 10 13.87 -3.99 -16.58
N LEU A 11 12.67 -4.32 -16.10
CA LEU A 11 12.44 -5.16 -14.92
C LEU A 11 13.28 -6.43 -14.93
N ALA A 12 13.40 -7.08 -16.08
CA ALA A 12 14.20 -8.29 -16.26
C ALA A 12 15.70 -8.03 -16.07
N LYS A 13 16.22 -6.89 -16.55
CA LYS A 13 17.63 -6.52 -16.32
C LYS A 13 17.89 -6.22 -14.85
N LEU A 14 16.91 -5.61 -14.17
CA LEU A 14 17.05 -5.28 -12.75
C LEU A 14 17.01 -6.54 -11.87
N THR A 15 16.13 -7.51 -12.16
CA THR A 15 16.09 -8.79 -11.43
C THR A 15 17.37 -9.60 -11.64
N VAL A 16 17.88 -9.65 -12.88
CA VAL A 16 19.17 -10.29 -13.17
C VAL A 16 20.31 -9.62 -12.40
N LEU A 17 20.36 -8.29 -12.40
CA LEU A 17 21.39 -7.54 -11.65
C LEU A 17 21.30 -7.83 -10.14
N LEU A 18 20.10 -7.88 -9.57
CA LEU A 18 19.89 -8.23 -8.17
C LEU A 18 20.45 -9.62 -7.87
N VAL A 19 20.10 -10.63 -8.68
CA VAL A 19 20.60 -12.01 -8.51
C VAL A 19 22.11 -12.04 -8.59
N VAL A 20 22.72 -11.36 -9.57
CA VAL A 20 24.18 -11.28 -9.72
C VAL A 20 24.83 -10.65 -8.49
N ILE A 21 24.27 -9.56 -7.94
CA ILE A 21 24.79 -8.92 -6.71
C ILE A 21 24.69 -9.86 -5.52
N VAL A 22 23.55 -10.55 -5.32
CA VAL A 22 23.38 -11.50 -4.22
C VAL A 22 24.39 -12.65 -4.32
N VAL A 23 24.53 -13.23 -5.51
CA VAL A 23 25.49 -14.32 -5.77
C VAL A 23 26.92 -13.83 -5.55
N ALA A 24 27.30 -12.67 -6.09
CA ALA A 24 28.64 -12.12 -5.90
C ALA A 24 28.96 -11.89 -4.41
N VAL A 25 28.03 -11.33 -3.63
CA VAL A 25 28.21 -11.14 -2.18
C VAL A 25 28.37 -12.48 -1.46
N ALA A 26 27.57 -13.49 -1.82
CA ALA A 26 27.67 -14.83 -1.23
C ALA A 26 29.01 -15.52 -1.57
N GLU A 27 29.45 -15.44 -2.83
CA GLU A 27 30.73 -15.98 -3.29
C GLU A 27 31.91 -15.29 -2.63
N ILE A 28 31.92 -13.95 -2.57
CA ILE A 28 32.98 -13.18 -1.90
C ILE A 28 33.06 -13.54 -0.42
N THR A 29 31.91 -13.68 0.24
CA THR A 29 31.85 -14.08 1.66
C THR A 29 32.40 -15.49 1.85
N THR A 30 31.98 -16.44 1.01
CA THR A 30 32.42 -17.84 1.06
C THR A 30 33.93 -17.95 0.82
N PHE A 31 34.42 -17.29 -0.23
CA PHE A 31 35.84 -17.26 -0.59
C PHE A 31 36.69 -16.61 0.50
N SER A 32 36.22 -15.51 1.09
CA SER A 32 36.89 -14.83 2.21
C SER A 32 37.03 -15.76 3.42
N VAL A 33 35.98 -16.50 3.78
CA VAL A 33 36.02 -17.48 4.88
C VAL A 33 37.01 -18.62 4.57
N VAL A 34 36.98 -19.17 3.35
CA VAL A 34 37.83 -20.31 2.96
C VAL A 34 39.31 -19.92 2.87
N PHE A 35 39.65 -18.78 2.27
CA PHE A 35 41.03 -18.32 2.15
C PHE A 35 41.63 -17.91 3.48
N HIS A 36 40.82 -17.33 4.37
CA HIS A 36 41.29 -16.95 5.70
C HIS A 36 41.42 -18.17 6.64
N ASP A 37 40.59 -19.21 6.48
CA ASP A 37 40.60 -20.41 7.33
C ASP A 37 41.41 -21.58 6.74
N GLY A 38 42.43 -21.31 5.91
CA GLY A 38 43.37 -22.29 5.33
C GLY A 38 44.17 -23.11 6.36
N ARG A 39 43.48 -23.90 7.18
CA ARG A 39 43.97 -24.64 8.35
C ARG A 39 44.62 -25.98 8.00
N GLU A 40 44.45 -26.49 6.78
CA GLU A 40 45.07 -27.75 6.37
C GLU A 40 46.58 -27.65 6.11
N SER A 41 47.09 -26.49 5.71
CA SER A 41 48.52 -26.31 5.40
C SER A 41 49.39 -26.31 6.67
N HIS A 42 48.96 -25.62 7.73
CA HIS A 42 49.73 -25.52 8.98
C HIS A 42 49.86 -26.85 9.72
N LEU A 43 48.84 -27.72 9.68
CA LEU A 43 48.86 -29.03 10.33
C LEU A 43 49.90 -29.97 9.69
N ARG A 44 49.93 -30.04 8.36
CA ARG A 44 50.93 -30.83 7.63
C ARG A 44 52.34 -30.29 7.83
N GLN A 45 52.51 -28.96 7.74
CA GLN A 45 53.82 -28.33 7.93
C GLN A 45 54.35 -28.53 9.36
N THR A 46 53.50 -28.40 10.38
CA THR A 46 53.89 -28.64 11.77
C THR A 46 54.23 -30.11 12.01
N GLY A 47 53.43 -31.04 11.46
CA GLY A 47 53.72 -32.49 11.51
C GLY A 47 55.07 -32.84 10.87
N GLN A 48 55.38 -32.28 9.70
CA GLN A 48 56.65 -32.48 9.02
C GLN A 48 57.85 -31.90 9.79
N HIS A 49 57.71 -30.71 10.37
CA HIS A 49 58.77 -30.11 11.20
C HIS A 49 59.06 -30.95 12.44
N ILE A 50 58.03 -31.41 13.15
CA ILE A 50 58.19 -32.27 14.34
C ILE A 50 58.80 -33.62 13.96
N ALA A 51 58.33 -34.24 12.87
CA ALA A 51 58.90 -35.50 12.37
C ALA A 51 60.38 -35.35 11.96
N GLY A 52 60.75 -34.20 11.36
CA GLY A 52 62.14 -33.87 11.05
C GLY A 52 63.02 -33.75 12.29
N GLN A 53 62.53 -33.09 13.34
CA GLN A 53 63.23 -32.97 14.63
C GLN A 53 63.42 -34.32 15.32
N ILE A 54 62.39 -35.18 15.31
CA ILE A 54 62.47 -36.54 15.86
C ILE A 54 63.53 -37.36 15.13
N ARG A 55 63.60 -37.29 13.79
CA ARG A 55 64.64 -37.99 13.02
C ARG A 55 66.05 -37.51 13.33
N LEU A 56 66.25 -36.21 13.50
CA LEU A 56 67.55 -35.65 13.90
C LEU A 56 67.95 -36.18 15.29
N LEU A 57 67.01 -36.23 16.23
CA LEU A 57 67.23 -36.78 17.57
C LEU A 57 67.57 -38.28 17.51
N GLN A 58 66.82 -39.07 16.74
CA GLN A 58 67.11 -40.50 16.50
C GLN A 58 68.50 -40.73 15.92
N THR A 59 69.03 -39.78 15.14
CA THR A 59 70.37 -39.88 14.54
C THR A 59 71.49 -39.45 15.49
N ILE A 60 71.25 -38.44 16.34
CA ILE A 60 72.26 -37.84 17.22
C ILE A 60 72.37 -38.58 18.56
N LEU A 61 71.26 -39.00 19.17
CA LEU A 61 71.24 -39.64 20.49
C LEU A 61 72.15 -40.88 20.61
N PRO A 62 72.22 -41.78 19.62
CA PRO A 62 73.08 -42.96 19.69
C PRO A 62 74.58 -42.65 19.82
N GLY A 63 75.02 -41.50 19.28
CA GLY A 63 76.43 -41.08 19.27
C GLY A 63 76.88 -40.24 20.48
N LEU A 64 75.99 -40.01 21.45
CA LEU A 64 76.30 -39.19 22.63
C LEU A 64 76.84 -40.04 23.79
N ASP A 65 77.95 -39.59 24.38
CA ASP A 65 78.52 -40.15 25.62
C ASP A 65 77.59 -39.95 26.83
N GLU A 66 77.74 -40.82 27.83
CA GLU A 66 76.93 -40.85 29.08
C GLU A 66 76.88 -39.49 29.83
N ARG A 67 77.96 -38.71 29.79
CA ARG A 67 78.00 -37.35 30.40
C ARG A 67 77.19 -36.34 29.59
N ALA A 68 77.16 -36.46 28.26
CA ALA A 68 76.38 -35.60 27.38
C ALA A 68 74.89 -35.92 27.47
N ARG A 69 74.54 -37.22 27.58
CA ARG A 69 73.16 -37.68 27.84
C ARG A 69 72.61 -37.12 29.14
N ARG A 70 73.33 -37.25 30.26
CA ARG A 70 72.90 -36.67 31.55
C ARG A 70 72.78 -35.15 31.52
N LYS A 71 73.63 -34.46 30.75
CA LYS A 71 73.48 -33.01 30.54
C LYS A 71 72.21 -32.67 29.77
N LEU A 72 71.86 -33.43 28.74
CA LEU A 72 70.60 -33.24 28.00
C LEU A 72 69.36 -33.54 28.86
N GLU A 73 69.44 -34.53 29.75
CA GLU A 73 68.36 -34.85 30.71
C GLU A 73 68.19 -33.77 31.79
N GLN A 74 69.29 -33.17 32.27
CA GLN A 74 69.28 -32.16 33.33
C GLN A 74 69.14 -30.72 32.81
N THR A 75 69.37 -30.49 31.52
CA THR A 75 69.15 -29.19 30.90
C THR A 75 67.65 -29.05 30.70
N ASP A 76 66.97 -28.44 31.67
CA ASP A 76 65.69 -27.81 31.42
C ASP A 76 65.97 -26.56 30.59
N PRO A 77 65.65 -26.53 29.28
CA PRO A 77 66.00 -25.40 28.43
C PRO A 77 65.02 -24.27 28.75
N GLY A 78 65.16 -23.63 29.91
CA GLY A 78 64.24 -22.75 30.64
C GLY A 78 63.38 -21.81 29.79
N GLY A 79 62.43 -22.38 29.06
CA GLY A 79 61.74 -21.76 27.95
C GLY A 79 60.74 -22.74 27.32
N PRO A 80 59.77 -22.24 26.53
CA PRO A 80 58.58 -22.98 26.11
C PRO A 80 58.83 -24.03 25.01
N TRP A 81 60.01 -24.64 24.95
CA TRP A 81 60.44 -25.53 23.87
C TRP A 81 60.76 -26.94 24.38
N LEU A 82 60.69 -27.91 23.45
CA LEU A 82 60.62 -29.36 23.65
C LEU A 82 61.49 -29.92 24.79
N GLN A 83 60.89 -30.71 25.68
CA GLN A 83 61.62 -31.49 26.68
C GLN A 83 61.75 -32.95 26.21
N LEU A 84 62.96 -33.50 26.34
CA LEU A 84 63.24 -34.93 26.11
C LEU A 84 63.31 -35.65 27.44
N ARG A 85 62.55 -36.75 27.57
CA ARG A 85 62.59 -37.62 28.76
C ARG A 85 62.80 -39.08 28.35
N PRO A 86 63.66 -39.83 29.05
CA PRO A 86 63.76 -41.28 28.87
C PRO A 86 62.50 -41.99 29.39
N ASP A 87 62.24 -43.20 28.92
CA ASP A 87 61.13 -44.02 29.42
C ASP A 87 61.29 -44.35 30.91
N GLY A 88 60.22 -44.22 31.69
CA GLY A 88 60.28 -44.33 33.15
C GLY A 88 58.93 -44.21 33.85
N ARG A 89 58.93 -44.19 35.19
CA ARG A 89 57.71 -44.13 36.02
C ARG A 89 56.95 -42.79 35.94
N ASP A 90 57.56 -41.76 35.37
CA ASP A 90 56.98 -40.42 35.25
C ASP A 90 56.17 -40.23 33.95
N VAL A 91 56.07 -41.27 33.11
CA VAL A 91 55.32 -41.21 31.86
C VAL A 91 53.82 -41.39 32.13
N PRO A 92 52.95 -40.46 31.70
CA PRO A 92 51.50 -40.58 31.90
C PRO A 92 50.95 -41.85 31.23
N GLU A 93 49.88 -42.46 31.75
CA GLU A 93 49.25 -43.64 31.12
C GLU A 93 48.08 -43.31 30.19
N ARG A 94 47.60 -42.05 30.22
CA ARG A 94 46.38 -41.64 29.50
C ARG A 94 46.63 -41.34 28.03
N THR A 95 45.72 -41.79 27.18
CA THR A 95 45.68 -41.46 25.76
C THR A 95 44.93 -40.14 25.54
N PRO A 96 45.43 -39.22 24.69
CA PRO A 96 44.76 -37.94 24.45
C PRO A 96 43.38 -38.12 23.79
N ASN A 97 42.34 -37.51 24.39
CA ASN A 97 40.95 -37.58 23.90
C ASN A 97 40.50 -36.32 23.15
N PHE A 98 41.36 -35.71 22.32
CA PHE A 98 41.01 -34.53 21.53
C PHE A 98 41.42 -34.68 20.06
N GLY A 99 40.56 -34.23 19.14
CA GLY A 99 40.65 -34.54 17.71
C GLY A 99 41.93 -34.06 17.00
N PHE A 100 42.65 -33.08 17.56
CA PHE A 100 43.96 -32.66 17.05
C PHE A 100 45.04 -33.72 17.29
N ALA A 101 45.13 -34.29 18.50
CA ALA A 101 46.16 -35.28 18.83
C ALA A 101 46.04 -36.53 17.98
N GLY A 102 44.82 -37.03 17.74
CA GLY A 102 44.60 -38.17 16.86
C GLY A 102 45.08 -37.92 15.42
N ARG A 103 44.77 -36.74 14.85
CA ARG A 103 45.21 -36.37 13.50
C ARG A 103 46.73 -36.18 13.41
N LEU A 104 47.34 -35.57 14.42
CA LEU A 104 48.79 -35.40 14.50
C LEU A 104 49.50 -36.76 14.61
N GLY A 105 48.98 -37.69 15.41
CA GLY A 105 49.53 -39.04 15.56
C GLY A 105 49.52 -39.83 14.25
N ILE A 106 48.42 -39.76 13.48
CA ILE A 106 48.32 -40.40 12.17
C ILE A 106 49.34 -39.81 11.20
N GLU A 107 49.49 -38.48 11.16
CA GLU A 107 50.42 -37.81 10.24
C GLU A 107 51.90 -38.06 10.62
N LEU A 108 52.23 -38.04 11.92
CA LEU A 108 53.55 -38.38 12.42
C LEU A 108 53.88 -39.85 12.14
N GLY A 109 52.93 -40.77 12.35
CA GLY A 109 53.12 -42.18 12.05
C GLY A 109 53.38 -42.44 10.57
N ARG A 110 52.64 -41.76 9.66
CA ARG A 110 52.94 -41.80 8.22
C ARG A 110 54.31 -41.23 7.89
N SER A 111 54.68 -40.14 8.54
CA SER A 111 55.95 -39.44 8.24
C SER A 111 57.15 -40.23 8.74
N LEU A 112 57.09 -40.83 9.93
CA LEU A 112 58.17 -41.58 10.57
C LEU A 112 58.23 -43.03 10.10
N GLY A 113 57.14 -43.58 9.54
CA GLY A 113 57.06 -44.96 9.06
C GLY A 113 56.75 -46.00 10.14
N GLU A 114 56.47 -45.55 11.37
CA GLU A 114 56.20 -46.39 12.54
C GLU A 114 55.00 -45.85 13.33
N PRO A 115 54.25 -46.70 14.06
CA PRO A 115 53.13 -46.26 14.88
C PRO A 115 53.64 -45.45 16.09
N VAL A 116 53.38 -44.15 16.07
CA VAL A 116 53.75 -43.23 17.16
C VAL A 116 52.75 -43.33 18.31
N VAL A 117 53.24 -43.62 19.52
CA VAL A 117 52.41 -43.67 20.73
C VAL A 117 52.27 -42.26 21.30
N LEU A 118 51.04 -41.78 21.43
CA LEU A 118 50.74 -40.49 22.04
C LEU A 118 50.15 -40.68 23.43
N ARG A 119 50.68 -39.95 24.41
CA ARG A 119 50.16 -39.89 25.78
C ARG A 119 49.92 -38.45 26.23
N ASN A 120 49.10 -38.25 27.25
CA ASN A 120 48.84 -36.90 27.78
C ASN A 120 48.91 -36.82 29.31
N GLU A 121 49.49 -35.73 29.81
CA GLU A 121 49.56 -35.41 31.23
C GLU A 121 48.64 -34.24 31.53
N GLY A 122 47.81 -34.33 32.57
CA GLY A 122 46.85 -33.28 32.96
C GLY A 122 45.45 -33.43 32.34
N GLN A 123 44.47 -32.73 32.92
CA GLN A 123 43.07 -32.72 32.43
C GLN A 123 42.79 -31.47 31.59
N GLY A 124 42.25 -31.66 30.38
CA GLY A 124 41.72 -30.59 29.53
C GLY A 124 42.80 -29.73 28.84
N ARG A 125 42.56 -28.41 28.80
CA ARG A 125 43.28 -27.39 27.99
C ARG A 125 44.74 -27.11 28.39
N ARG A 126 45.23 -27.69 29.48
CA ARG A 126 46.63 -27.60 29.92
C ARG A 126 47.34 -28.96 29.84
N SER A 127 46.87 -29.86 28.97
CA SER A 127 47.50 -31.17 28.82
C SER A 127 48.76 -31.10 27.97
N SER A 128 49.91 -31.49 28.53
CA SER A 128 51.12 -31.69 27.73
C SER A 128 50.97 -32.96 26.89
N LEU A 129 51.42 -32.90 25.64
CA LEU A 129 51.35 -34.02 24.71
C LEU A 129 52.71 -34.71 24.68
N TRP A 130 52.71 -35.98 25.05
CA TRP A 130 53.89 -36.84 25.08
C TRP A 130 53.91 -37.69 23.81
N ILE A 131 54.95 -37.55 23.01
CA ILE A 131 55.14 -38.27 21.76
C ILE A 131 56.27 -39.29 21.96
N GLY A 132 55.94 -40.57 21.99
CA GLY A 132 56.91 -41.65 22.15
C GLY A 132 57.53 -42.05 20.82
N PHE A 133 58.86 -42.17 20.79
CA PHE A 133 59.63 -42.69 19.66
C PHE A 133 60.76 -43.58 20.16
N ASP A 134 61.13 -44.58 19.36
CA ASP A 134 62.14 -45.57 19.75
C ASP A 134 63.51 -45.19 19.14
N VAL A 135 64.58 -45.33 19.93
CA VAL A 135 65.98 -45.04 19.57
C VAL A 135 66.86 -46.20 20.04
N THR A 136 67.42 -46.98 19.11
CA THR A 136 68.38 -48.07 19.43
C THR A 136 67.93 -49.04 20.53
N GLY A 137 66.62 -49.36 20.61
CA GLY A 137 66.06 -50.28 21.60
C GLY A 137 65.60 -49.64 22.92
N GLU A 138 65.79 -48.33 23.08
CA GLU A 138 65.29 -47.55 24.22
C GLU A 138 64.20 -46.58 23.75
N ARG A 139 63.11 -46.47 24.51
CA ARG A 139 62.01 -45.54 24.21
C ARG A 139 62.30 -44.17 24.79
N TRP A 140 62.09 -43.14 23.98
CA TRP A 140 62.24 -41.75 24.36
C TRP A 140 60.92 -41.01 24.17
N TRP A 141 60.66 -40.06 25.07
CA TRP A 141 59.45 -39.26 25.08
C TRP A 141 59.77 -37.81 24.79
N LEU A 142 59.10 -37.28 23.77
CA LEU A 142 59.11 -35.87 23.43
C LEU A 142 57.91 -35.20 24.07
N VAL A 143 58.13 -34.35 25.07
CA VAL A 143 57.07 -33.62 25.75
C VAL A 143 56.88 -32.29 25.02
N LEU A 144 55.73 -32.16 24.35
CA LEU A 144 55.27 -30.89 23.83
C LEU A 144 54.46 -30.18 24.93
N PRO A 145 54.82 -28.93 25.27
CA PRO A 145 54.02 -28.14 26.20
C PRO A 145 52.59 -28.02 25.67
N PRO A 146 51.59 -27.85 26.56
CA PRO A 146 50.18 -27.85 26.17
C PRO A 146 49.99 -26.87 25.02
N PRO A 147 49.46 -27.33 23.88
CA PRO A 147 49.30 -26.42 22.78
C PRO A 147 48.27 -25.39 23.24
N ARG A 148 48.67 -24.12 23.21
CA ARG A 148 47.78 -22.98 23.47
C ARG A 148 46.83 -22.82 22.28
N PHE A 149 46.10 -23.87 21.92
CA PHE A 149 44.96 -23.79 21.03
C PHE A 149 43.82 -23.21 21.85
N GLU A 150 43.83 -21.90 22.01
CA GLU A 150 42.57 -21.19 22.16
C GLU A 150 41.73 -21.56 20.93
N PRO A 151 40.51 -22.11 21.10
CA PRO A 151 39.54 -22.10 20.03
C PRO A 151 39.34 -20.62 19.72
N ARG A 152 40.05 -20.13 18.70
CA ARG A 152 39.78 -18.80 18.15
C ARG A 152 38.33 -18.87 17.70
N GLY A 153 37.44 -18.22 18.46
CA GLY A 153 36.17 -17.79 17.89
C GLY A 153 36.47 -17.04 16.60
N MET A 154 35.53 -17.05 15.65
CA MET A 154 35.70 -16.27 14.42
C MET A 154 36.23 -14.87 14.79
N PRO A 155 37.40 -14.45 14.28
CA PRO A 155 37.95 -13.15 14.60
C PRO A 155 36.89 -12.07 14.35
N LEU A 156 36.82 -11.06 15.20
CA LEU A 156 35.84 -9.96 15.10
C LEU A 156 35.81 -9.36 13.68
N GLU A 157 36.94 -9.35 12.97
CA GLU A 157 37.06 -8.95 11.57
C GLU A 157 36.15 -9.74 10.61
N GLN A 158 36.02 -11.06 10.78
CA GLN A 158 35.12 -11.89 9.97
C GLN A 158 33.64 -11.56 10.24
N TRP A 159 33.29 -11.24 11.49
CA TRP A 159 31.95 -10.75 11.83
C TRP A 159 31.64 -9.40 11.20
N PHE A 160 32.61 -8.50 11.09
CA PHE A 160 32.43 -7.23 10.37
C PHE A 160 32.19 -7.43 8.88
N TRP A 161 32.91 -8.35 8.23
CA TRP A 161 32.69 -8.69 6.82
C TRP A 161 31.31 -9.32 6.58
N LEU A 162 30.91 -10.28 7.42
CA LEU A 162 29.57 -10.88 7.37
C LEU A 162 28.46 -9.84 7.59
N GLY A 163 28.65 -8.96 8.58
CA GLY A 163 27.73 -7.86 8.85
C GLY A 163 27.65 -6.86 7.69
N GLY A 164 28.78 -6.51 7.08
CA GLY A 164 28.86 -5.63 5.92
C GLY A 164 28.17 -6.23 4.69
N ALA A 165 28.38 -7.53 4.41
CA ALA A 165 27.72 -8.26 3.35
C ALA A 165 26.20 -8.30 3.54
N LEU A 166 25.74 -8.59 4.77
CA LEU A 166 24.31 -8.58 5.11
C LEU A 166 23.70 -7.18 4.95
N LEU A 167 24.39 -6.13 5.43
CA LEU A 167 23.93 -4.76 5.30
C LEU A 167 23.83 -4.34 3.83
N ALA A 168 24.83 -4.68 3.01
CA ALA A 168 24.80 -4.42 1.58
C ALA A 168 23.59 -5.10 0.91
N LEU A 169 23.32 -6.36 1.25
CA LEU A 169 22.15 -7.10 0.75
C LEU A 169 20.83 -6.41 1.12
N ILE A 170 20.69 -5.95 2.37
CA ILE A 170 19.51 -5.22 2.86
C ILE A 170 19.33 -3.90 2.11
N VAL A 171 20.42 -3.14 1.89
CA VAL A 171 20.38 -1.87 1.15
C VAL A 171 19.93 -2.10 -0.29
N VAL A 172 20.51 -3.09 -0.98
CA VAL A 172 20.15 -3.46 -2.36
C VAL A 172 18.67 -3.87 -2.44
N ALA A 173 18.21 -4.73 -1.52
CA ALA A 173 16.81 -5.13 -1.45
C ALA A 173 15.88 -3.94 -1.20
N GLY A 174 16.25 -3.02 -0.29
CA GLY A 174 15.48 -1.81 0.01
C GLY A 174 15.36 -0.86 -1.18
N VAL A 175 16.42 -0.68 -1.97
CA VAL A 175 16.39 0.10 -3.21
C VAL A 175 15.47 -0.56 -4.25
N PHE A 176 15.53 -1.88 -4.38
CA PHE A 176 14.72 -2.65 -5.33
C PHE A 176 13.21 -2.58 -4.98
N VAL A 177 12.86 -2.79 -3.71
CA VAL A 177 11.48 -2.65 -3.22
C VAL A 177 10.95 -1.24 -3.47
N ARG A 178 11.75 -0.21 -3.16
CA ARG A 178 11.35 1.19 -3.44
C ARG A 178 11.19 1.48 -4.93
N GLY A 179 11.89 0.77 -5.80
CA GLY A 179 11.87 1.01 -7.24
C GLY A 179 10.77 0.33 -8.03
N ILE A 180 10.37 -0.87 -7.61
CA ILE A 180 9.38 -1.66 -8.34
C ILE A 180 8.06 -1.66 -7.59
N VAL A 181 8.07 -2.03 -6.32
CA VAL A 181 6.84 -2.27 -5.55
C VAL A 181 6.07 -0.97 -5.31
N ARG A 182 6.77 0.13 -5.01
CA ARG A 182 6.12 1.41 -4.70
C ARG A 182 5.39 2.00 -5.93
N PRO A 183 5.98 2.09 -7.14
CA PRO A 183 5.26 2.54 -8.33
C PRO A 183 4.11 1.60 -8.73
N LEU A 184 4.28 0.27 -8.61
CA LEU A 184 3.21 -0.68 -8.90
C LEU A 184 2.00 -0.55 -7.97
N ARG A 185 2.22 -0.34 -6.66
CA ARG A 185 1.12 -0.10 -5.72
C ARG A 185 0.36 1.18 -6.05
N ARG A 186 1.07 2.26 -6.39
CA ARG A 186 0.46 3.54 -6.82
C ARG A 186 -0.38 3.37 -8.09
N LEU A 187 0.14 2.62 -9.07
CA LEU A 187 -0.60 2.34 -10.30
C LEU A 187 -1.84 1.48 -10.02
N GLY A 188 -1.73 0.47 -9.15
CA GLY A 188 -2.86 -0.35 -8.73
C GLY A 188 -3.96 0.46 -8.04
N GLU A 189 -3.59 1.33 -7.10
CA GLU A 189 -4.52 2.24 -6.42
C GLU A 189 -5.23 3.17 -7.41
N ALA A 190 -4.53 3.68 -8.42
CA ALA A 190 -5.13 4.54 -9.45
C ALA A 190 -6.07 3.80 -10.40
N VAL A 191 -5.75 2.54 -10.74
CA VAL A 191 -6.64 1.70 -11.54
C VAL A 191 -7.95 1.42 -10.80
N VAL A 192 -7.89 1.09 -9.50
CA VAL A 192 -9.08 0.91 -8.67
C VAL A 192 -9.88 2.21 -8.59
N ALA A 193 -9.21 3.34 -8.31
CA ALA A 193 -9.86 4.65 -8.25
C ALA A 193 -10.55 5.04 -9.58
N THR A 194 -10.03 4.58 -10.72
CA THR A 194 -10.67 4.78 -12.03
C THR A 194 -11.98 4.01 -12.15
N GLY A 195 -12.05 2.78 -11.62
CA GLY A 195 -13.30 2.01 -11.55
C GLY A 195 -14.37 2.67 -10.66
N ASP A 196 -13.94 3.38 -9.62
CA ASP A 196 -14.83 4.11 -8.70
C ASP A 196 -15.23 5.52 -9.19
N GLY A 197 -14.90 5.88 -10.44
CA GLY A 197 -15.20 7.19 -11.02
C GLY A 197 -14.32 8.34 -10.48
N ARG A 198 -13.26 8.03 -9.73
CA ARG A 198 -12.27 8.99 -9.20
C ARG A 198 -10.95 8.89 -9.95
N ALA A 199 -11.02 8.76 -11.27
CA ALA A 199 -9.85 8.59 -12.12
C ALA A 199 -8.86 9.74 -11.92
N ARG A 200 -7.58 9.41 -11.72
CA ARG A 200 -6.50 10.39 -11.60
C ARG A 200 -5.28 9.95 -12.41
N PRO A 201 -4.66 10.85 -13.17
CA PRO A 201 -3.43 10.52 -13.89
C PRO A 201 -2.31 10.18 -12.91
N VAL A 202 -1.54 9.15 -13.24
CA VAL A 202 -0.41 8.68 -12.44
C VAL A 202 0.89 9.15 -13.07
N LEU A 203 1.86 9.58 -12.25
CA LEU A 203 3.18 9.91 -12.75
C LEU A 203 3.91 8.62 -13.18
N PRO A 204 4.41 8.50 -14.43
CA PRO A 204 5.11 7.30 -14.87
C PRO A 204 6.50 7.22 -14.21
N GLU A 205 6.57 6.45 -13.12
CA GLU A 205 7.78 6.19 -12.33
C GLU A 205 8.17 4.70 -12.38
N GLY A 206 9.45 4.40 -12.12
CA GLY A 206 9.96 3.04 -12.02
C GLY A 206 10.57 2.48 -13.30
N PRO A 207 10.69 1.13 -13.41
CA PRO A 207 11.21 0.45 -14.60
C PRO A 207 10.40 0.75 -15.86
N MET A 208 11.01 0.51 -17.03
CA MET A 208 10.40 0.84 -18.32
C MET A 208 8.99 0.24 -18.49
N GLU A 209 8.79 -1.01 -18.09
CA GLU A 209 7.52 -1.72 -18.23
C GLU A 209 6.42 -1.09 -17.35
N VAL A 210 6.77 -0.69 -16.12
CA VAL A 210 5.84 -0.02 -15.20
C VAL A 210 5.49 1.38 -15.72
N ARG A 211 6.47 2.10 -16.27
CA ARG A 211 6.25 3.41 -16.89
C ARG A 211 5.35 3.31 -18.12
N GLN A 212 5.58 2.33 -18.98
CA GLN A 212 4.76 2.09 -20.17
C GLN A 212 3.31 1.77 -19.79
N LEU A 213 3.11 0.95 -18.75
CA LEU A 213 1.78 0.65 -18.24
C LEU A 213 1.09 1.89 -17.64
N ALA A 214 1.83 2.73 -16.90
CA ALA A 214 1.31 3.99 -16.38
C ALA A 214 0.93 4.98 -17.51
N GLU A 215 1.73 5.06 -18.58
CA GLU A 215 1.41 5.87 -19.75
C GLU A 215 0.17 5.35 -20.49
N GLN A 216 0.02 4.04 -20.66
CA GLN A 216 -1.18 3.42 -21.24
C GLN A 216 -2.43 3.68 -20.39
N HIS A 217 -2.32 3.55 -19.07
CA HIS A 217 -3.39 3.88 -18.13
C HIS A 217 -3.81 5.36 -18.26
N ASN A 218 -2.85 6.28 -18.29
CA ASN A 218 -3.15 7.71 -18.46
C ASN A 218 -3.85 8.00 -19.79
N ARG A 219 -3.44 7.33 -20.89
CA ARG A 219 -4.12 7.45 -22.19
C ARG A 219 -5.56 6.95 -22.10
N MET A 220 -5.79 5.82 -21.46
CA MET A 220 -7.14 5.27 -21.26
C MET A 220 -8.02 6.23 -20.46
N VAL A 221 -7.51 6.78 -19.35
CA VAL A 221 -8.23 7.80 -18.54
C VAL A 221 -8.57 9.03 -19.38
N SER A 222 -7.63 9.52 -20.19
CA SER A 222 -7.88 10.66 -21.08
C SER A 222 -8.93 10.36 -22.15
N GLN A 223 -8.91 9.16 -22.73
CA GLN A 223 -9.90 8.73 -23.73
C GLN A 223 -11.29 8.59 -23.12
N LEU A 224 -11.40 8.07 -21.89
CA LEU A 224 -12.67 7.98 -21.17
C LEU A 224 -13.24 9.38 -20.92
N ALA A 225 -12.42 10.29 -20.39
CA ALA A 225 -12.83 11.66 -20.12
C ALA A 225 -13.26 12.41 -21.39
N GLN A 226 -12.58 12.16 -22.52
CA GLN A 226 -12.95 12.72 -23.81
C GLN A 226 -14.26 12.13 -24.34
N ALA A 227 -14.44 10.81 -24.29
CA ALA A 227 -15.69 10.16 -24.71
C ALA A 227 -16.89 10.64 -23.86
N ASP A 228 -16.69 10.83 -22.56
CA ASP A 228 -17.71 11.39 -21.66
C ASP A 228 -17.99 12.87 -21.97
N ALA A 229 -16.99 13.65 -22.37
CA ALA A 229 -17.19 15.03 -22.82
C ALA A 229 -17.96 15.11 -24.15
N GLU A 230 -17.57 14.31 -25.15
CA GLU A 230 -18.23 14.24 -26.45
C GLU A 230 -19.69 13.78 -26.31
N ARG A 231 -19.94 12.77 -25.47
CA ARG A 231 -21.31 12.30 -25.17
C ARG A 231 -22.15 13.41 -24.56
N ARG A 232 -21.58 14.20 -23.64
CA ARG A 232 -22.29 15.34 -23.01
C ARG A 232 -22.58 16.45 -24.02
N GLU A 233 -21.61 16.82 -24.85
CA GLU A 233 -21.77 17.83 -25.89
C GLU A 233 -22.85 17.42 -26.91
N MET A 234 -22.80 16.16 -27.37
CA MET A 234 -23.80 15.61 -28.28
C MET A 234 -25.21 15.67 -27.67
N LEU A 235 -25.37 15.23 -26.42
CA LEU A 235 -26.68 15.25 -25.76
C LEU A 235 -27.17 16.69 -25.52
N ALA A 236 -26.28 17.63 -25.20
CA ALA A 236 -26.62 19.05 -25.04
C ALA A 236 -27.09 19.68 -26.36
N GLY A 237 -26.38 19.41 -27.47
CA GLY A 237 -26.76 19.87 -28.81
C GLY A 237 -28.10 19.30 -29.26
N LEU A 238 -28.30 17.99 -29.12
CA LEU A 238 -29.54 17.32 -29.50
C LEU A 238 -30.75 17.89 -28.75
N THR A 239 -30.56 18.26 -27.48
CA THR A 239 -31.63 18.82 -26.65
C THR A 239 -31.92 20.29 -26.97
N HIS A 240 -30.90 21.08 -27.32
CA HIS A 240 -31.09 22.44 -27.83
C HIS A 240 -31.92 22.42 -29.12
N ASP A 241 -31.61 21.52 -30.03
CA ASP A 241 -32.27 21.40 -31.33
C ASP A 241 -33.69 20.86 -31.24
N LEU A 242 -34.06 20.17 -30.15
CA LEU A 242 -35.44 19.76 -29.85
C LEU A 242 -36.31 20.89 -29.29
N ARG A 243 -35.72 21.92 -28.67
CA ARG A 243 -36.49 23.03 -28.08
C ARG A 243 -37.18 23.89 -29.13
N ALA A 244 -36.50 24.13 -30.26
CA ALA A 244 -37.04 24.92 -31.37
C ALA A 244 -38.25 24.27 -32.08
N PRO A 245 -38.25 22.97 -32.46
CA PRO A 245 -39.42 22.32 -33.02
C PRO A 245 -40.55 22.19 -32.01
N LEU A 246 -40.28 22.02 -30.71
CA LEU A 246 -41.32 22.02 -29.67
C LEU A 246 -42.01 23.38 -29.53
N ALA A 247 -41.25 24.47 -29.50
CA ALA A 247 -41.81 25.82 -29.48
C ALA A 247 -42.68 26.08 -30.73
N ARG A 248 -42.23 25.64 -31.91
CA ARG A 248 -43.03 25.73 -33.14
C ARG A 248 -44.28 24.86 -33.11
N LEU A 249 -44.22 23.67 -32.52
CA LEU A 249 -45.38 22.80 -32.34
C LEU A 249 -46.43 23.53 -31.50
N ARG A 250 -46.06 24.10 -30.35
CA ARG A 250 -46.96 24.88 -29.50
C ARG A 250 -47.65 26.02 -30.22
N VAL A 251 -46.91 26.81 -31.00
CA VAL A 251 -47.51 27.90 -31.80
C VAL A 251 -48.55 27.36 -32.78
N ARG A 252 -48.31 26.20 -33.40
CA ARG A 252 -49.28 25.57 -34.31
C ARG A 252 -50.49 25.00 -33.57
N LEU A 253 -50.30 24.50 -32.35
CA LEU A 253 -51.40 24.00 -31.52
C LEU A 253 -52.32 25.13 -31.06
N ALA A 254 -51.77 26.28 -30.69
CA ALA A 254 -52.55 27.47 -30.34
C ALA A 254 -53.45 27.97 -31.49
N LEU A 255 -53.21 27.53 -32.74
CA LEU A 255 -53.98 27.88 -33.94
C LEU A 255 -55.07 26.84 -34.29
N LEU A 256 -55.13 25.68 -33.62
CA LEU A 256 -56.11 24.61 -33.91
C LEU A 256 -57.50 24.94 -33.38
N GLU A 257 -58.55 24.96 -34.19
CA GLU A 257 -59.91 25.34 -33.76
C GLU A 257 -60.61 24.31 -32.87
N ASN A 258 -60.14 23.07 -32.82
CA ASN A 258 -60.71 21.99 -32.01
C ASN A 258 -60.10 21.94 -30.59
N ASP A 259 -60.84 22.42 -29.60
CA ASP A 259 -60.37 22.53 -28.21
C ASP A 259 -59.97 21.19 -27.56
N ALA A 260 -60.62 20.08 -27.91
CA ALA A 260 -60.33 18.77 -27.33
C ALA A 260 -59.01 18.18 -27.86
N GLU A 261 -58.75 18.30 -29.16
CA GLU A 261 -57.49 17.89 -29.78
C GLU A 261 -56.36 18.84 -29.38
N ARG A 262 -56.60 20.16 -29.37
CA ARG A 262 -55.64 21.17 -28.89
C ARG A 262 -55.16 20.84 -27.48
N ALA A 263 -56.07 20.61 -26.54
CA ALA A 263 -55.72 20.33 -25.15
C ALA A 263 -54.93 19.00 -24.99
N GLY A 264 -55.18 18.01 -25.85
CA GLY A 264 -54.42 16.74 -25.86
C GLY A 264 -53.00 16.93 -26.38
N LEU A 265 -52.83 17.62 -27.50
CA LEU A 265 -51.52 17.89 -28.10
C LEU A 265 -50.69 18.90 -27.28
N GLU A 266 -51.33 19.88 -26.62
CA GLU A 266 -50.65 20.80 -25.69
C GLU A 266 -50.03 20.03 -24.52
N ARG A 267 -50.77 19.07 -23.95
CA ARG A 267 -50.26 18.16 -22.91
C ARG A 267 -49.08 17.32 -23.41
N ASP A 268 -49.16 16.76 -24.61
CA ASP A 268 -48.05 15.98 -25.18
C ASP A 268 -46.81 16.86 -25.43
N GLY A 269 -46.99 18.12 -25.86
CA GLY A 269 -45.92 19.09 -26.02
C GLY A 269 -45.25 19.49 -24.69
N GLU A 270 -46.05 19.68 -23.64
CA GLU A 270 -45.57 19.92 -22.27
C GLU A 270 -44.75 18.76 -21.72
N ASP A 271 -45.21 17.53 -21.95
CA ASP A 271 -44.49 16.33 -21.54
C ASP A 271 -43.13 16.21 -22.25
N MET A 272 -43.07 16.51 -23.56
CA MET A 272 -41.81 16.52 -24.30
C MET A 272 -40.84 17.59 -23.79
N GLU A 273 -41.33 18.81 -23.52
CA GLU A 273 -40.48 19.87 -22.95
C GLU A 273 -39.96 19.52 -21.58
N ARG A 274 -40.77 18.87 -20.74
CA ARG A 274 -40.35 18.41 -19.43
C ARG A 274 -39.26 17.35 -19.53
N ILE A 275 -39.38 16.38 -20.45
CA ILE A 275 -38.34 15.38 -20.70
C ILE A 275 -37.02 16.05 -21.15
N VAL A 276 -37.11 16.95 -22.13
CA VAL A 276 -35.98 17.74 -22.65
C VAL A 276 -35.31 18.55 -21.52
N GLY A 277 -36.12 19.22 -20.70
CA GLY A 277 -35.64 19.97 -19.54
C GLY A 277 -34.94 19.09 -18.50
N GLN A 278 -35.50 17.92 -18.18
CA GLN A 278 -34.89 16.94 -17.27
C GLN A 278 -33.56 16.39 -17.82
N CYS A 279 -33.46 16.15 -19.12
CA CYS A 279 -32.21 15.73 -19.76
C CYS A 279 -31.14 16.82 -19.70
N LEU A 280 -31.46 18.08 -20.05
CA LEU A 280 -30.53 19.21 -19.92
C LEU A 280 -30.07 19.41 -18.48
N SER A 281 -31.00 19.27 -17.54
CA SER A 281 -30.71 19.32 -16.11
C SER A 281 -29.66 18.24 -15.80
N PHE A 282 -29.94 16.98 -16.10
CA PHE A 282 -29.00 15.88 -15.85
C PHE A 282 -27.60 16.13 -16.45
N LEU A 283 -27.50 16.66 -17.68
CA LEU A 283 -26.22 16.98 -18.32
C LEU A 283 -25.48 18.12 -17.61
N ARG A 284 -26.19 19.17 -17.19
CA ARG A 284 -25.57 20.29 -16.46
C ARG A 284 -25.04 19.88 -15.10
N SER A 285 -25.72 18.97 -14.40
CA SER A 285 -25.19 18.45 -13.13
C SER A 285 -23.95 17.57 -13.31
N GLU A 286 -23.60 17.14 -14.53
CA GLU A 286 -22.30 16.51 -14.82
C GLU A 286 -21.18 17.51 -15.08
N ALA A 287 -21.49 18.70 -15.57
CA ALA A 287 -20.49 19.66 -16.06
C ALA A 287 -19.90 20.57 -14.97
N ASP A 288 -20.64 20.80 -13.88
CA ASP A 288 -20.32 21.81 -12.89
C ASP A 288 -19.44 21.24 -11.75
N GLU A 289 -18.18 20.90 -12.06
CA GLU A 289 -17.24 20.25 -11.13
C GLU A 289 -16.30 21.19 -10.35
N ALA A 290 -16.28 22.51 -10.57
CA ALA A 290 -15.12 23.28 -10.08
C ALA A 290 -15.34 24.75 -9.67
N SER A 291 -16.58 25.22 -9.46
CA SER A 291 -16.77 26.57 -8.92
C SER A 291 -16.87 26.55 -7.40
N PRO A 292 -16.07 27.37 -6.68
CA PRO A 292 -16.26 27.54 -5.24
C PRO A 292 -17.66 28.13 -5.01
N VAL A 293 -18.49 27.34 -4.34
CA VAL A 293 -19.88 27.71 -4.04
C VAL A 293 -19.89 28.53 -2.76
N ALA A 294 -20.43 29.74 -2.82
CA ALA A 294 -20.68 30.54 -1.62
C ALA A 294 -21.70 29.81 -0.72
N PRO A 295 -21.42 29.63 0.59
CA PRO A 295 -22.39 29.03 1.50
C PRO A 295 -23.70 29.82 1.49
N LEU A 296 -24.83 29.13 1.40
CA LEU A 296 -26.16 29.73 1.50
C LEU A 296 -26.87 29.25 2.75
N CYS A 297 -27.75 30.08 3.31
CA CYS A 297 -28.67 29.68 4.37
C CYS A 297 -29.74 28.76 3.79
N LEU A 298 -29.77 27.50 4.24
CA LEU A 298 -30.66 26.49 3.66
C LEU A 298 -32.14 26.82 3.91
N ALA A 299 -32.47 27.30 5.11
CA ALA A 299 -33.84 27.63 5.48
C ALA A 299 -34.40 28.76 4.61
N ASP A 300 -33.63 29.83 4.38
CA ASP A 300 -34.05 30.97 3.56
C ASP A 300 -34.25 30.55 2.11
N ALA A 301 -33.28 29.82 1.53
CA ALA A 301 -33.38 29.39 0.14
C ALA A 301 -34.53 28.40 -0.12
N VAL A 302 -34.84 27.51 0.85
CA VAL A 302 -36.01 26.63 0.76
C VAL A 302 -37.30 27.44 0.92
N SER A 303 -37.31 28.47 1.78
CA SER A 303 -38.47 29.35 1.98
C SER A 303 -38.82 30.12 0.71
N ASP A 304 -37.82 30.70 0.03
CA ASP A 304 -37.98 31.38 -1.25
C ASP A 304 -38.59 30.46 -2.31
N GLU A 305 -38.14 29.20 -2.36
CA GLU A 305 -38.67 28.24 -3.32
C GLU A 305 -40.10 27.79 -2.98
N VAL A 306 -40.41 27.58 -1.70
CA VAL A 306 -41.78 27.27 -1.26
C VAL A 306 -42.73 28.41 -1.58
N ALA A 307 -42.31 29.67 -1.39
CA ALA A 307 -43.08 30.84 -1.79
C ALA A 307 -43.37 30.84 -3.30
N ARG A 308 -42.35 30.59 -4.13
CA ARG A 308 -42.49 30.48 -5.59
C ARG A 308 -43.48 29.38 -6.00
N GLN A 309 -43.42 28.21 -5.37
CA GLN A 309 -44.32 27.09 -5.71
C GLN A 309 -45.76 27.38 -5.28
N ARG A 310 -45.97 28.10 -4.17
CA ARG A 310 -47.29 28.57 -3.73
C ARG A 310 -47.88 29.62 -4.67
N GLU A 311 -47.06 30.53 -5.20
CA GLU A 311 -47.48 31.49 -6.24
C GLU A 311 -47.95 30.79 -7.53
N LEU A 312 -47.36 29.64 -7.85
CA LEU A 312 -47.80 28.74 -8.94
C LEU A 312 -49.06 27.93 -8.59
N GLY A 313 -49.67 28.15 -7.42
CA GLY A 313 -50.88 27.46 -6.96
C GLY A 313 -50.65 26.03 -6.46
N ARG A 314 -49.41 25.63 -6.17
CA ARG A 314 -49.08 24.28 -5.70
C ARG A 314 -49.17 24.21 -4.17
N PRO A 315 -49.86 23.19 -3.61
CA PRO A 315 -50.02 23.03 -2.17
C PRO A 315 -48.73 22.46 -1.55
N VAL A 316 -47.82 23.34 -1.15
CA VAL A 316 -46.54 23.00 -0.52
C VAL A 316 -46.47 23.68 0.84
N ASP A 317 -46.10 22.92 1.87
CA ASP A 317 -45.94 23.40 3.24
C ASP A 317 -44.51 23.22 3.73
N MET A 318 -44.06 24.15 4.57
CA MET A 318 -42.69 24.18 5.09
C MET A 318 -42.67 24.28 6.60
N THR A 319 -41.83 23.47 7.23
CA THR A 319 -41.54 23.53 8.66
C THR A 319 -40.03 23.61 8.89
N VAL A 320 -39.58 24.55 9.71
CA VAL A 320 -38.16 24.70 10.06
C VAL A 320 -38.00 24.56 11.57
N VAL A 321 -37.15 23.63 11.99
CA VAL A 321 -36.78 23.50 13.41
C VAL A 321 -35.82 24.64 13.77
N PRO A 322 -35.97 25.32 14.92
CA PRO A 322 -35.14 26.47 15.29
C PRO A 322 -33.62 26.26 15.17
N ALA A 323 -33.14 25.05 15.48
CA ALA A 323 -31.73 24.68 15.38
C ALA A 323 -31.18 24.72 13.94
N ALA A 324 -32.05 24.63 12.92
CA ALA A 324 -31.68 24.60 11.52
C ALA A 324 -31.75 25.96 10.81
N VAL A 325 -32.28 27.00 11.48
CA VAL A 325 -32.52 28.33 10.89
C VAL A 325 -31.23 28.99 10.42
N ALA A 326 -30.11 28.77 11.13
CA ALA A 326 -28.81 29.38 10.81
C ALA A 326 -27.85 28.43 10.07
N CYS A 327 -28.31 27.25 9.63
CA CYS A 327 -27.46 26.28 8.96
C CYS A 327 -27.11 26.73 7.54
N HIS A 328 -25.81 26.85 7.28
CA HIS A 328 -25.29 27.18 5.96
C HIS A 328 -24.75 25.92 5.28
N VAL A 329 -25.03 25.77 3.98
CA VAL A 329 -24.56 24.64 3.17
C VAL A 329 -23.85 25.15 1.91
N ALA A 330 -22.81 24.44 1.46
CA ALA A 330 -22.13 24.72 0.21
C ALA A 330 -22.88 24.05 -0.97
N VAL A 331 -24.04 24.61 -1.32
CA VAL A 331 -24.85 24.19 -2.48
C VAL A 331 -25.15 25.41 -3.34
N ALA A 332 -24.97 25.33 -4.66
CA ALA A 332 -25.29 26.44 -5.54
C ALA A 332 -26.82 26.66 -5.55
N HIS A 333 -27.28 27.91 -5.49
CA HIS A 333 -28.71 28.22 -5.43
C HIS A 333 -29.50 27.54 -6.56
N GLY A 334 -28.98 27.56 -7.79
CA GLY A 334 -29.62 26.89 -8.93
C GLY A 334 -29.68 25.37 -8.81
N ASP A 335 -28.73 24.73 -8.13
CA ASP A 335 -28.77 23.28 -7.90
C ASP A 335 -29.75 22.90 -6.79
N LEU A 336 -29.84 23.70 -5.73
CA LEU A 336 -30.87 23.51 -4.70
C LEU A 336 -32.28 23.68 -5.29
N GLN A 337 -32.48 24.72 -6.10
CA GLN A 337 -33.74 24.93 -6.81
C GLN A 337 -34.11 23.71 -7.66
N ARG A 338 -33.15 23.16 -8.41
CA ARG A 338 -33.36 21.96 -9.22
C ARG A 338 -33.67 20.72 -8.40
N VAL A 339 -33.04 20.55 -7.24
CA VAL A 339 -33.38 19.47 -6.30
C VAL A 339 -34.84 19.59 -5.87
N LEU A 340 -35.24 20.77 -5.41
CA LEU A 340 -36.60 21.03 -4.94
C LEU A 340 -37.63 20.88 -6.06
N ASP A 341 -37.39 21.43 -7.25
CA ASP A 341 -38.26 21.27 -8.42
C ASP A 341 -38.50 19.81 -8.79
N ASN A 342 -37.45 18.98 -8.75
CA ASN A 342 -37.59 17.55 -9.04
C ASN A 342 -38.34 16.79 -7.94
N LEU A 343 -38.10 17.12 -6.67
CA LEU A 343 -38.78 16.45 -5.55
C LEU A 343 -40.25 16.88 -5.44
N ILE A 344 -40.54 18.18 -5.49
CA ILE A 344 -41.90 18.71 -5.47
C ILE A 344 -42.67 18.25 -6.71
N GLY A 345 -42.04 18.30 -7.90
CA GLY A 345 -42.64 17.79 -9.13
C GLY A 345 -42.99 16.31 -9.04
N ASN A 346 -42.10 15.48 -8.50
CA ASN A 346 -42.38 14.06 -8.28
C ASN A 346 -43.49 13.85 -7.24
N ALA A 347 -43.48 14.57 -6.13
CA ALA A 347 -44.48 14.48 -5.07
C ALA A 347 -45.89 14.85 -5.58
N LEU A 348 -45.99 15.88 -6.44
CA LEU A 348 -47.27 16.28 -7.05
C LEU A 348 -47.73 15.31 -8.15
N GLN A 349 -46.79 14.66 -8.85
CA GLN A 349 -47.11 13.75 -9.96
C GLN A 349 -47.47 12.33 -9.50
N TYR A 350 -46.80 11.82 -8.47
CA TYR A 350 -46.94 10.43 -8.00
C TYR A 350 -47.52 10.31 -6.59
N GLY A 351 -47.43 11.39 -5.81
CA GLY A 351 -47.92 11.45 -4.45
C GLY A 351 -49.34 11.98 -4.36
N ALA A 352 -49.70 12.46 -3.17
CA ALA A 352 -50.89 13.25 -2.93
C ALA A 352 -50.49 14.54 -2.19
N PRO A 353 -51.10 15.69 -2.54
CA PRO A 353 -50.88 16.94 -1.83
C PRO A 353 -51.47 16.91 -0.41
N PRO A 354 -50.98 17.76 0.51
CA PRO A 354 -49.90 18.75 0.34
C PRO A 354 -48.50 18.12 0.36
N VAL A 355 -47.54 18.76 -0.30
CA VAL A 355 -46.12 18.37 -0.20
C VAL A 355 -45.52 19.03 1.03
N GLU A 356 -44.99 18.24 1.96
CA GLU A 356 -44.43 18.73 3.21
C GLU A 356 -42.89 18.79 3.15
N ILE A 357 -42.31 19.95 3.39
CA ILE A 357 -40.87 20.17 3.43
C ILE A 357 -40.45 20.50 4.85
N ALA A 358 -39.53 19.72 5.42
CA ALA A 358 -39.00 19.95 6.75
C ALA A 358 -37.49 20.18 6.72
N VAL A 359 -37.02 21.20 7.43
CA VAL A 359 -35.58 21.48 7.64
C VAL A 359 -35.27 21.31 9.11
N SER A 360 -34.37 20.37 9.43
CA SER A 360 -33.97 20.06 10.81
C SER A 360 -32.44 19.89 10.90
N ALA A 361 -31.89 20.04 12.10
CA ALA A 361 -30.45 19.87 12.35
C ALA A 361 -30.25 18.83 13.47
N PRO A 362 -30.42 17.52 13.19
CA PRO A 362 -30.33 16.48 14.20
C PRO A 362 -28.89 16.29 14.71
N GLU A 363 -27.88 16.69 13.94
CA GLU A 363 -26.47 16.63 14.32
C GLU A 363 -25.81 18.01 14.22
N PRO A 364 -24.77 18.30 15.01
CA PRO A 364 -24.12 19.63 15.01
C PRO A 364 -23.47 20.02 13.69
N ALA A 365 -23.08 19.02 12.87
CA ALA A 365 -22.30 19.22 11.65
C ALA A 365 -23.08 18.92 10.36
N SER A 366 -24.38 18.58 10.47
CA SER A 366 -25.21 18.28 9.32
C SER A 366 -26.62 18.84 9.47
N VAL A 367 -27.22 19.20 8.33
CA VAL A 367 -28.62 19.63 8.24
C VAL A 367 -29.38 18.59 7.42
N LEU A 368 -30.58 18.26 7.86
CA LEU A 368 -31.48 17.31 7.23
C LEU A 368 -32.64 18.07 6.58
N LEU A 369 -32.71 17.99 5.26
CA LEU A 369 -33.82 18.46 4.44
C LEU A 369 -34.68 17.25 4.04
N THR A 370 -35.93 17.24 4.49
CA THR A 370 -36.89 16.17 4.19
C THR A 370 -38.00 16.71 3.32
N VAL A 371 -38.31 16.02 2.22
CA VAL A 371 -39.49 16.28 1.38
C VAL A 371 -40.39 15.06 1.42
N ARG A 372 -41.65 15.26 1.80
CA ARG A 372 -42.63 14.20 2.01
C ARG A 372 -43.88 14.42 1.15
N ASP A 373 -44.39 13.32 0.61
CA ASP A 373 -45.72 13.23 0.01
C ASP A 373 -46.63 12.26 0.78
N HIS A 374 -47.91 12.23 0.41
CA HIS A 374 -48.91 11.32 1.01
C HIS A 374 -49.40 10.26 0.00
N GLY A 375 -48.52 9.86 -0.92
CA GLY A 375 -48.83 8.90 -1.98
C GLY A 375 -48.81 7.42 -1.55
N PRO A 376 -48.83 6.50 -2.52
CA PRO A 376 -48.62 5.07 -2.27
C PRO A 376 -47.16 4.71 -1.91
N GLY A 377 -46.23 5.67 -2.02
CA GLY A 377 -44.81 5.47 -1.74
C GLY A 377 -44.09 4.53 -2.72
N ILE A 378 -42.84 4.19 -2.36
CA ILE A 378 -41.96 3.30 -3.13
C ILE A 378 -41.62 2.05 -2.31
N PRO A 379 -41.88 0.82 -2.84
CA PRO A 379 -41.54 -0.42 -2.17
C PRO A 379 -40.05 -0.50 -1.81
N PRO A 380 -39.66 -1.02 -0.63
CA PRO A 380 -38.27 -1.07 -0.18
C PRO A 380 -37.29 -1.67 -1.19
N ALA A 381 -37.69 -2.72 -1.91
CA ALA A 381 -36.88 -3.39 -2.92
C ALA A 381 -36.53 -2.50 -4.13
N GLN A 382 -37.31 -1.45 -4.40
CA GLN A 382 -37.11 -0.55 -5.53
C GLN A 382 -36.36 0.73 -5.14
N ARG A 383 -36.29 1.07 -3.84
CA ARG A 383 -35.71 2.34 -3.35
C ARG A 383 -34.26 2.58 -3.76
N ALA A 384 -33.45 1.53 -3.89
CA ALA A 384 -32.08 1.67 -4.39
C ALA A 384 -32.03 1.97 -5.90
N ARG A 385 -32.90 1.32 -6.67
CA ARG A 385 -32.91 1.37 -8.14
C ARG A 385 -33.53 2.65 -8.71
N VAL A 386 -34.48 3.27 -8.01
CA VAL A 386 -35.11 4.53 -8.45
C VAL A 386 -34.16 5.73 -8.49
N PHE A 387 -32.95 5.59 -7.94
CA PHE A 387 -31.88 6.58 -8.09
C PHE A 387 -31.00 6.37 -9.33
N GLU A 388 -31.20 5.28 -10.09
CA GLU A 388 -30.51 5.04 -11.35
C GLU A 388 -31.14 5.87 -12.48
N ALA A 389 -30.31 6.42 -13.36
CA ALA A 389 -30.80 7.23 -14.48
C ALA A 389 -31.65 6.39 -15.43
N PHE A 390 -32.75 6.97 -15.93
CA PHE A 390 -33.72 6.33 -16.84
C PHE A 390 -34.53 5.17 -16.24
N VAL A 391 -34.41 4.92 -14.94
CA VAL A 391 -35.22 3.91 -14.27
C VAL A 391 -36.53 4.55 -13.79
N GLN A 392 -37.63 4.14 -14.42
CA GLN A 392 -38.97 4.35 -13.88
C GLN A 392 -39.32 3.17 -12.94
N GLY A 393 -40.24 3.38 -11.99
CA GLY A 393 -40.78 2.29 -11.16
C GLY A 393 -41.52 1.22 -11.99
N GLU A 394 -42.34 0.38 -11.35
CA GLU A 394 -43.13 -0.63 -12.08
C GLU A 394 -43.79 -0.08 -13.36
N PRO A 395 -43.83 -0.84 -14.47
CA PRO A 395 -44.32 -0.37 -15.78
C PRO A 395 -45.78 0.10 -15.77
N ALA A 396 -46.59 -0.32 -14.77
CA ALA A 396 -47.93 0.20 -14.54
C ALA A 396 -47.97 1.65 -14.02
N ARG A 397 -46.81 2.21 -13.60
CA ARG A 397 -46.58 3.60 -13.16
C ARG A 397 -45.80 4.42 -14.19
N ALA A 398 -45.72 3.99 -15.45
CA ALA A 398 -45.16 4.80 -16.53
C ALA A 398 -46.04 6.03 -16.79
N THR A 399 -45.86 7.07 -15.97
CA THR A 399 -46.57 8.34 -16.12
C THR A 399 -45.97 9.10 -17.30
N ARG A 400 -46.85 9.60 -18.19
CA ARG A 400 -46.46 10.39 -19.37
C ARG A 400 -45.54 11.55 -18.97
N GLY A 401 -44.55 11.82 -19.83
CA GLY A 401 -43.56 12.90 -19.71
C GLY A 401 -42.48 12.78 -18.62
N SER A 402 -42.45 11.69 -17.83
CA SER A 402 -41.36 11.47 -16.87
C SER A 402 -40.27 10.61 -17.52
N CYS A 403 -38.99 10.96 -17.38
CA CYS A 403 -37.90 10.15 -17.96
C CYS A 403 -37.08 9.37 -16.91
N GLY A 404 -37.51 9.37 -15.64
CA GLY A 404 -36.78 8.70 -14.56
C GLY A 404 -35.46 9.38 -14.17
N LEU A 405 -35.23 10.64 -14.56
CA LEU A 405 -34.00 11.37 -14.23
C LEU A 405 -34.08 12.15 -12.91
N GLY A 406 -35.27 12.45 -12.40
CA GLY A 406 -35.44 13.38 -11.28
C GLY A 406 -34.68 12.98 -10.01
N LEU A 407 -34.89 11.76 -9.51
CA LEU A 407 -34.21 11.27 -8.30
C LEU A 407 -32.70 11.05 -8.54
N ALA A 408 -32.29 10.67 -9.76
CA ALA A 408 -30.89 10.57 -10.13
C ALA A 408 -30.18 11.94 -10.07
N ILE A 409 -30.83 13.01 -10.53
CA ILE A 409 -30.34 14.39 -10.41
C ILE A 409 -30.19 14.78 -8.94
N VAL A 410 -31.21 14.52 -8.12
CA VAL A 410 -31.20 14.83 -6.68
C VAL A 410 -30.02 14.14 -6.00
N ARG A 411 -29.88 12.83 -6.17
CA ARG A 411 -28.78 12.06 -5.57
C ARG A 411 -27.42 12.61 -5.99
N ARG A 412 -27.24 12.93 -7.27
CA ARG A 412 -25.96 13.42 -7.79
C ARG A 412 -25.58 14.78 -7.19
N ILE A 413 -26.53 15.71 -7.13
CA ILE A 413 -26.30 17.03 -6.53
C ILE A 413 -25.95 16.89 -5.05
N VAL A 414 -26.70 16.09 -4.28
CA VAL A 414 -26.48 15.91 -2.84
C VAL A 414 -25.13 15.24 -2.55
N VAL A 415 -24.79 14.17 -3.27
CA VAL A 415 -23.49 13.48 -3.12
C VAL A 415 -22.32 14.40 -3.47
N ARG A 416 -22.46 15.23 -4.51
CA ARG A 416 -21.44 16.23 -4.89
C ARG A 416 -21.20 17.26 -3.78
N CYS A 417 -22.24 17.62 -3.03
CA CYS A 417 -22.13 18.53 -1.89
C CYS A 417 -21.59 17.85 -0.62
N GLY A 418 -21.12 16.60 -0.71
CA GLY A 418 -20.64 15.81 0.43
C GLY A 418 -21.76 15.26 1.32
N GLY A 419 -23.01 15.31 0.85
CA GLY A 419 -24.18 14.83 1.56
C GLY A 419 -24.58 13.39 1.22
N SER A 420 -25.70 12.96 1.78
CA SER A 420 -26.33 11.67 1.48
C SER A 420 -27.84 11.82 1.30
N VAL A 421 -28.45 10.96 0.49
CA VAL A 421 -29.90 10.91 0.25
C VAL A 421 -30.45 9.53 0.59
N ARG A 422 -31.62 9.49 1.21
CA ARG A 422 -32.33 8.25 1.56
C ARG A 422 -33.82 8.38 1.27
N LEU A 423 -34.44 7.23 1.00
CA LEU A 423 -35.89 7.11 0.86
C LEU A 423 -36.44 6.31 2.05
N SER A 424 -37.33 6.94 2.80
CA SER A 424 -38.09 6.34 3.89
C SER A 424 -39.57 6.33 3.55
N GLU A 425 -40.33 5.56 4.31
CA GLU A 425 -41.78 5.62 4.27
C GLU A 425 -42.22 6.73 5.22
N ALA A 426 -43.13 7.59 4.77
CA ALA A 426 -43.63 8.67 5.58
C ALA A 426 -44.59 8.16 6.67
N ASP A 427 -44.54 8.77 7.86
CA ASP A 427 -45.54 8.53 8.91
C ASP A 427 -46.92 8.93 8.39
N GLY A 428 -47.83 7.97 8.27
CA GLY A 428 -49.17 8.16 7.66
C GLY A 428 -49.29 7.70 6.20
N GLY A 429 -48.21 7.15 5.62
CA GLY A 429 -48.16 6.70 4.23
C GLY A 429 -47.51 7.73 3.30
N GLY A 430 -46.92 7.25 2.19
CA GLY A 430 -46.21 8.09 1.22
C GLY A 430 -44.70 7.89 1.19
N LEU A 431 -44.03 8.72 0.39
CA LEU A 431 -42.57 8.73 0.27
C LEU A 431 -41.99 9.91 1.05
N ALA A 432 -40.98 9.64 1.88
CA ALA A 432 -40.13 10.66 2.45
C ALA A 432 -38.72 10.58 1.83
N VAL A 433 -38.27 11.70 1.26
CA VAL A 433 -36.94 11.87 0.70
C VAL A 433 -36.11 12.70 1.67
N GLU A 434 -35.14 12.06 2.30
CA GLU A 434 -34.29 12.62 3.34
C GLU A 434 -32.91 12.93 2.77
N MET A 435 -32.49 14.19 2.83
CA MET A 435 -31.19 14.65 2.36
C MET A 435 -30.39 15.23 3.52
N SER A 436 -29.29 14.58 3.89
CA SER A 436 -28.34 15.07 4.87
C SER A 436 -27.21 15.82 4.15
N LEU A 437 -27.00 17.08 4.50
CA LEU A 437 -25.98 17.97 3.92
C LEU A 437 -25.03 18.45 5.03
N PRO A 438 -23.71 18.51 4.78
CA PRO A 438 -22.76 19.02 5.77
C PRO A 438 -22.93 20.54 5.95
N CYS A 439 -22.98 20.97 7.21
CA CYS A 439 -23.00 22.38 7.56
C CYS A 439 -21.61 23.00 7.39
N VAL A 440 -21.56 24.19 6.80
CA VAL A 440 -20.33 24.98 6.68
C VAL A 440 -20.37 26.11 7.69
N ALA A 441 -19.33 26.22 8.52
CA ALA A 441 -19.19 27.36 9.41
C ALA A 441 -19.04 28.64 8.56
N MET A 442 -19.88 29.64 8.83
CA MET A 442 -19.67 30.99 8.29
C MET A 442 -18.27 31.46 8.72
N PRO A 443 -17.43 32.00 7.83
CA PRO A 443 -16.31 32.81 8.28
C PRO A 443 -16.91 33.97 9.07
N ALA A 444 -16.54 34.08 10.34
CA ALA A 444 -16.99 35.17 11.19
C ALA A 444 -16.68 36.50 10.46
N SER A 445 -17.72 37.29 10.15
CA SER A 445 -17.52 38.65 9.67
C SER A 445 -16.62 39.38 10.68
N PRO A 446 -15.57 40.09 10.22
CA PRO A 446 -14.73 40.85 11.13
C PRO A 446 -15.61 41.87 11.85
N GLY A 447 -15.76 41.68 13.16
CA GLY A 447 -16.58 42.53 14.01
C GLY A 447 -16.13 43.98 13.85
N VAL A 448 -17.11 44.84 13.57
CA VAL A 448 -17.00 46.28 13.69
C VAL A 448 -16.49 46.57 15.11
N VAL A 449 -15.24 47.03 15.20
CA VAL A 449 -14.68 47.59 16.42
C VAL A 449 -15.47 48.87 16.67
N ALA A 450 -16.38 48.82 17.63
CA ALA A 450 -16.98 50.02 18.19
C ALA A 450 -15.86 50.80 18.89
N ASP A 451 -15.39 51.87 18.24
CA ASP A 451 -14.61 52.92 18.89
C ASP A 451 -15.51 53.58 19.94
N SER A 452 -15.26 53.26 21.21
CA SER A 452 -15.76 54.02 22.34
C SER A 452 -14.83 55.22 22.57
N ALA A 453 -15.34 56.41 22.26
CA ALA A 453 -14.79 57.68 22.72
C ALA A 453 -15.19 57.97 24.17
#